data_AF-A0A524HJN8-F1
#
_entry.id   AF-A0A524HJN8-F1
#
_cell.length_a   1.000
_cell.length_b   1.000
_cell.length_c   1.000
_cell.angle_alpha   90.00
_cell.angle_beta   90.00
_cell.angle_gamma   90.00
#
_symmetry.space_group_name_H-M   'P 1'
#
loop_
_entity.id
_entity.type
_entity.pdbx_description
1 polymer ?
#
loop_
_entity_poly.entity_id
_entity_poly.type
_entity_poly.pdbx_seq_one_letter_code
_entity_poly.pdbx_strand_id
1 'polypeptide(L)'
;MVGDRLIFVAHGEIIAGIDLGKLEPEKLEVRDGILYVQLPEAEIFVVAIDNEKSYVYDRETGLLTQGEVNLESEARRAAEIEIEKSALEDGILELASQNAESYLDRLFRDLGFPEVIFE
;
A
#
# COMPACT_ATOMS: atom_id res chain seq x y z
N MET A 1 26.55 -11.37 -26.89
CA MET A 1 26.12 -10.32 -25.95
C MET A 1 26.76 -10.65 -24.62
N VAL A 2 27.47 -9.70 -24.01
CA VAL A 2 28.16 -9.89 -22.73
C VAL A 2 27.35 -9.11 -21.70
N GLY A 3 26.64 -9.82 -20.84
CA GLY A 3 25.81 -9.24 -19.81
C GLY A 3 25.06 -10.35 -19.09
N ASP A 4 25.02 -10.28 -17.77
CA ASP A 4 24.25 -11.21 -16.95
C ASP A 4 22.77 -10.80 -17.02
N ARG A 5 21.86 -11.78 -17.06
CA ARG A 5 20.40 -11.55 -17.08
C ARG A 5 19.75 -12.34 -15.95
N LEU A 6 18.76 -11.74 -15.31
CA LEU A 6 17.98 -12.39 -14.26
C LEU A 6 16.48 -12.08 -14.46
N ILE A 7 15.66 -13.13 -14.47
CA ILE A 7 14.19 -13.01 -14.44
C ILE A 7 13.75 -13.32 -13.01
N PHE A 8 13.19 -12.32 -12.34
CA PHE A 8 12.67 -12.44 -10.98
C PHE A 8 11.15 -12.38 -11.00
N VAL A 9 10.49 -13.36 -10.38
CA VAL A 9 9.04 -13.36 -10.16
C VAL A 9 8.80 -12.92 -8.72
N ALA A 10 8.27 -11.71 -8.55
CA ALA A 10 7.97 -11.13 -7.25
C ALA A 10 6.47 -11.26 -6.94
N HIS A 11 6.17 -11.74 -5.73
CA HIS A 11 4.84 -11.65 -5.15
C HIS A 11 4.86 -10.58 -4.07
N GLY A 12 4.14 -9.48 -4.33
CA GLY A 12 4.04 -8.34 -3.42
C GLY A 12 2.81 -8.39 -2.54
N GLU A 13 2.93 -7.84 -1.33
CA GLU A 13 1.83 -7.47 -0.45
C GLU A 13 1.92 -5.97 -0.15
N ILE A 14 0.78 -5.26 -0.26
CA ILE A 14 0.66 -3.87 0.16
C ILE A 14 -0.45 -3.73 1.18
N ILE A 15 -0.17 -2.94 2.21
CA ILE A 15 -1.15 -2.53 3.22
C ILE A 15 -1.25 -1.01 3.19
N ALA A 16 -2.44 -0.49 2.96
CA ALA A 16 -2.78 0.93 3.04
C ALA A 16 -3.95 1.14 3.99
N GLY A 17 -4.03 2.34 4.56
CA GLY A 17 -5.09 2.70 5.49
C GLY A 17 -4.99 4.15 5.93
N ILE A 18 -5.87 4.54 6.86
CA ILE A 18 -5.86 5.85 7.49
C ILE A 18 -5.29 5.71 8.89
N ASP A 19 -4.29 6.51 9.24
CA ASP A 19 -3.80 6.60 10.61
C ASP A 19 -4.74 7.45 11.48
N LEU A 20 -5.61 6.79 12.23
CA LEU A 20 -6.53 7.45 13.17
C LEU A 20 -5.82 8.13 14.34
N GLY A 21 -4.53 7.84 14.59
CA GLY A 21 -3.72 8.62 15.53
C GLY A 21 -3.50 10.06 15.06
N LYS A 22 -3.67 10.35 13.77
CA LYS A 22 -3.63 11.69 13.17
C LYS A 22 -5.01 12.37 13.14
N LEU A 23 -6.08 11.70 13.59
CA LEU A 23 -7.41 12.29 13.65
C LEU A 23 -7.52 13.18 14.90
N GLU A 24 -7.53 14.48 14.68
CA GLU A 24 -7.66 15.48 15.75
C GLU A 24 -9.14 15.66 16.15
N PRO A 25 -9.47 15.91 17.43
CA PRO A 25 -10.86 16.17 17.86
C PRO A 25 -11.56 17.28 17.09
N GLU A 26 -10.81 18.30 16.64
CA GLU A 26 -11.30 19.43 15.84
C GLU A 26 -11.81 19.00 14.45
N LYS A 27 -11.42 17.81 13.99
CA LYS A 27 -11.89 17.19 12.73
C LYS A 27 -13.21 16.43 12.88
N LEU A 28 -13.77 16.43 14.09
CA LEU A 28 -15.05 15.83 14.43
C LEU A 28 -15.97 16.92 14.96
N GLU A 29 -16.96 17.32 14.16
CA GLU A 29 -17.88 18.39 14.52
C GLU A 29 -19.33 17.94 14.43
N VAL A 30 -20.10 18.21 15.48
CA VAL A 30 -21.55 17.96 15.48
C VAL A 30 -22.26 19.27 15.19
N ARG A 31 -22.96 19.35 14.04
CA ARG A 31 -23.80 20.50 13.66
C ARG A 31 -25.22 20.01 13.40
N ASP A 32 -26.21 20.60 14.07
CA ASP A 32 -27.63 20.25 13.91
C ASP A 32 -27.95 18.74 14.06
N GLY A 33 -27.15 18.01 14.85
CA GLY A 33 -27.32 16.57 15.07
C GLY A 33 -26.64 15.65 14.04
N ILE A 34 -25.93 16.23 13.07
CA ILE A 34 -25.11 15.52 12.06
C ILE A 34 -23.64 15.58 12.48
N LEU A 35 -22.95 14.43 12.44
CA LEU A 35 -21.51 14.36 12.67
C LEU A 35 -20.75 14.56 11.36
N TYR A 36 -19.97 15.64 11.28
CA TYR A 36 -19.05 15.92 10.19
C TYR A 36 -17.66 15.40 10.56
N VAL A 37 -17.04 14.63 9.68
CA VAL A 37 -15.77 13.95 9.90
C VAL A 37 -14.81 14.27 8.76
N GLN A 38 -13.67 14.86 9.10
CA GLN A 38 -12.57 15.06 8.17
C GLN A 38 -11.49 14.04 8.46
N LEU A 39 -11.42 12.97 7.65
CA LEU A 39 -10.43 11.92 7.84
C LEU A 39 -9.04 12.37 7.37
N PRO A 40 -7.96 11.92 8.02
CA PRO A 40 -6.62 12.03 7.46
C PRO A 40 -6.53 11.32 6.11
N GLU A 41 -5.62 11.77 5.25
CA GLU A 41 -5.34 11.08 3.98
C GLU A 41 -4.88 9.64 4.23
N ALA A 42 -5.34 8.73 3.37
CA ALA A 42 -4.86 7.36 3.38
C ALA A 42 -3.38 7.29 2.96
N GLU A 43 -2.62 6.40 3.57
CA GLU A 43 -1.20 6.19 3.29
C GLU A 43 -0.87 4.70 3.18
N ILE A 44 0.24 4.40 2.51
CA ILE A 44 0.81 3.05 2.47
C ILE A 44 1.62 2.82 3.75
N PHE A 45 1.27 1.79 4.51
CA PHE A 45 2.00 1.39 5.71
C PHE A 45 3.08 0.35 5.43
N VAL A 46 2.82 -0.56 4.48
CA VAL A 46 3.72 -1.67 4.17
C VAL A 46 3.75 -1.90 2.67
N VAL A 47 4.96 -2.00 2.13
CA VAL A 47 5.26 -2.61 0.84
C VAL A 47 6.23 -3.75 1.10
N ALA A 48 5.83 -4.98 0.84
CA ALA A 48 6.65 -6.15 1.13
C ALA A 48 6.65 -7.15 -0.02
N ILE A 49 7.76 -7.84 -0.19
CA ILE A 49 7.86 -9.02 -1.06
C ILE A 49 7.71 -10.28 -0.19
N ASP A 50 6.76 -11.13 -0.56
CA ASP A 50 6.62 -12.46 0.02
C ASP A 50 7.80 -13.33 -0.44
N ASN A 51 8.76 -13.52 0.46
CA ASN A 51 9.97 -14.28 0.17
C ASN A 51 9.73 -15.78 -0.05
N GLU A 52 8.63 -16.34 0.44
CA GLU A 52 8.30 -17.75 0.23
C GLU A 52 7.69 -17.98 -1.15
N LYS A 53 6.98 -16.98 -1.68
CA LYS A 53 6.36 -17.03 -3.02
C LYS A 53 7.19 -16.41 -4.13
N SER A 54 8.21 -15.61 -3.79
CA SER A 54 9.06 -14.93 -4.78
C SER A 54 10.31 -15.73 -5.09
N TYR A 55 10.66 -15.83 -6.37
CA TYR A 55 11.76 -16.69 -6.82
C TYR A 55 12.43 -16.17 -8.09
N VAL A 56 13.70 -16.53 -8.27
CA VAL A 56 14.41 -16.34 -9.53
C VAL A 56 13.98 -17.41 -10.51
N TYR A 57 13.35 -17.02 -11.60
CA TYR A 57 12.88 -17.93 -12.65
C TYR A 57 14.03 -18.35 -13.58
N ASP A 58 14.87 -17.40 -13.98
CA ASP A 58 16.00 -17.65 -14.88
C ASP A 58 17.20 -16.75 -14.55
N ARG A 59 18.41 -17.28 -14.76
CA ARG A 59 19.66 -16.53 -14.60
C ARG A 59 20.67 -16.96 -15.65
N GLU A 60 21.01 -16.05 -16.56
CA GLU A 60 22.11 -16.22 -17.51
C GLU A 60 23.35 -15.48 -16.96
N THR A 61 24.44 -16.21 -16.74
CA THR A 61 25.74 -15.63 -16.35
C THR A 61 26.67 -15.65 -17.56
N GLY A 62 27.28 -14.52 -17.90
CA GLY A 62 28.20 -14.42 -19.03
C GLY A 62 29.43 -15.31 -18.86
N LEU A 63 29.88 -15.95 -19.95
CA LEU A 63 31.03 -16.87 -19.97
C LEU A 63 32.38 -16.27 -19.51
N LEU A 64 32.45 -14.94 -19.33
CA LEU A 64 33.67 -14.19 -18.96
C LEU A 64 33.45 -13.23 -17.78
N THR A 65 32.26 -13.18 -17.19
CA THR A 65 31.94 -12.30 -16.06
C THR A 65 32.11 -13.07 -14.75
N GLN A 66 32.74 -12.44 -13.74
CA GLN A 66 32.53 -12.87 -12.36
C GLN A 66 31.11 -12.44 -12.03
N GLY A 67 30.16 -13.39 -12.09
CA GLY A 67 28.73 -13.08 -12.16
C GLY A 67 28.32 -11.96 -11.20
N GLU A 68 27.53 -11.00 -11.69
CA GLU A 68 27.17 -9.81 -10.92
C GLU A 68 26.45 -10.23 -9.64
N VAL A 69 27.09 -9.97 -8.50
CA VAL A 69 26.65 -10.43 -7.17
C VAL A 69 25.37 -9.70 -6.72
N ASN A 70 25.10 -8.52 -7.28
CA ASN A 70 24.02 -7.64 -6.83
C ASN A 70 22.74 -7.73 -7.65
N LEU A 71 22.72 -8.48 -8.77
CA LEU A 71 21.57 -8.51 -9.69
C LEU A 71 20.26 -8.94 -9.04
N GLU A 72 20.29 -9.91 -8.12
CA GLU A 72 19.08 -10.32 -7.42
C GLU A 72 18.58 -9.22 -6.48
N SER A 73 19.48 -8.58 -5.72
CA SER A 73 19.14 -7.46 -4.84
C SER A 73 18.56 -6.28 -5.62
N GLU A 74 19.12 -5.99 -6.79
CA GLU A 74 18.61 -4.96 -7.70
C GLU A 74 17.23 -5.32 -8.26
N ALA A 75 17.02 -6.58 -8.67
CA ALA A 75 15.72 -7.05 -9.15
C ALA A 75 14.65 -6.99 -8.06
N ARG A 76 14.99 -7.34 -6.82
CA ARG A 76 14.08 -7.22 -5.67
C ARG A 76 13.70 -5.78 -5.39
N ARG A 77 14.67 -4.86 -5.39
CA ARG A 77 14.41 -3.43 -5.21
C ARG A 77 13.54 -2.86 -6.33
N ALA A 78 13.80 -3.27 -7.58
CA ALA A 78 12.97 -2.88 -8.71
C ALA A 78 11.54 -3.40 -8.57
N ALA A 79 11.37 -4.65 -8.10
CA ALA A 79 10.06 -5.22 -7.84
C ALA A 79 9.30 -4.48 -6.74
N GLU A 80 9.93 -4.11 -5.62
CA GLU A 80 9.29 -3.31 -4.55
C GLU A 80 8.73 -1.99 -5.10
N ILE A 81 9.55 -1.26 -5.89
CA ILE A 81 9.14 0.00 -6.52
C ILE A 81 7.96 -0.20 -7.47
N GLU A 82 8.01 -1.24 -8.31
CA GLU A 82 6.94 -1.49 -9.29
C GLU A 82 5.64 -1.95 -8.63
N ILE A 83 5.73 -2.73 -7.54
CA ILE A 83 4.59 -3.15 -6.72
C ILE A 83 3.90 -1.91 -6.12
N GLU A 84 4.67 -1.02 -5.48
CA GLU A 84 4.14 0.22 -4.90
C GLU A 84 3.45 1.07 -5.95
N LYS A 85 4.15 1.31 -7.07
CA LYS A 85 3.63 2.10 -8.18
C LYS A 85 2.34 1.51 -8.76
N SER A 86 2.29 0.20 -8.98
CA SER A 86 1.11 -0.48 -9.51
C SER A 86 -0.09 -0.31 -8.58
N ALA A 87 0.11 -0.46 -7.27
CA ALA A 87 -0.97 -0.30 -6.30
C ALA A 87 -1.49 1.14 -6.23
N LEU A 88 -0.60 2.13 -6.36
CA LEU A 88 -1.00 3.54 -6.46
C LEU A 88 -1.83 3.79 -7.73
N GLU A 89 -1.40 3.24 -8.87
CA GLU A 89 -2.14 3.32 -10.14
C GLU A 89 -3.50 2.60 -10.07
N ASP A 90 -3.57 1.48 -9.36
CA ASP A 90 -4.80 0.73 -9.09
C ASP A 90 -5.72 1.39 -8.05
N GLY A 91 -5.29 2.51 -7.45
CA GLY A 91 -6.12 3.30 -6.53
C GLY A 91 -6.22 2.72 -5.13
N ILE A 92 -5.16 2.07 -4.62
CA ILE A 92 -5.17 1.45 -3.28
C ILE A 92 -5.49 2.45 -2.16
N LEU A 93 -5.05 3.70 -2.29
CA LEU A 93 -5.32 4.76 -1.31
C LEU A 93 -6.79 5.17 -1.29
N GLU A 94 -7.42 5.25 -2.47
CA GLU A 94 -8.84 5.53 -2.61
C GLU A 94 -9.67 4.39 -2.00
N LEU A 95 -9.31 3.14 -2.29
CA LEU A 95 -9.92 1.96 -1.71
C LEU A 95 -9.78 1.96 -0.17
N ALA A 96 -8.60 2.33 0.33
CA ALA A 96 -8.35 2.45 1.76
C ALA A 96 -9.24 3.52 2.41
N SER A 97 -9.40 4.68 1.77
CA SER A 97 -10.30 5.75 2.24
C SER A 97 -11.75 5.28 2.30
N GLN A 98 -12.27 4.72 1.22
CA GLN A 98 -13.65 4.23 1.15
C GLN A 98 -13.94 3.13 2.19
N ASN A 99 -12.99 2.23 2.41
CA ASN A 99 -13.10 1.20 3.44
C ASN A 99 -13.11 1.80 4.85
N ALA A 100 -12.27 2.80 5.11
CA ALA A 100 -12.21 3.49 6.40
C ALA A 100 -13.52 4.26 6.67
N GLU A 101 -14.02 5.03 5.71
CA GLU A 101 -15.31 5.72 5.80
C GLU A 101 -16.45 4.72 6.08
N SER A 102 -16.50 3.62 5.34
CA SER A 102 -17.53 2.58 5.51
C SER A 102 -17.48 1.90 6.89
N TYR A 103 -16.28 1.76 7.47
CA TYR A 103 -16.13 1.23 8.83
C TYR A 103 -16.55 2.26 9.88
N LEU A 104 -16.08 3.50 9.73
CA LEU A 104 -16.33 4.58 10.68
C LEU A 104 -17.78 5.05 10.68
N ASP A 105 -18.44 5.10 9.53
CA ASP A 105 -19.89 5.40 9.43
C ASP A 105 -20.69 4.46 10.33
N ARG A 106 -20.44 3.14 10.20
CA ARG A 106 -21.09 2.12 11.03
C ARG A 106 -20.77 2.32 12.50
N LEU A 107 -19.50 2.53 12.84
CA LEU A 107 -19.08 2.75 14.23
C LEU A 107 -19.77 3.97 14.85
N PHE A 108 -19.78 5.11 14.17
CA PHE A 108 -20.40 6.33 14.69
C PHE A 108 -21.92 6.21 14.80
N ARG A 109 -22.58 5.52 13.87
CA ARG A 109 -24.01 5.19 13.99
C ARG A 109 -24.30 4.33 15.21
N ASP A 110 -23.49 3.32 15.47
CA ASP A 110 -23.61 2.47 16.67
C ASP A 110 -23.39 3.25 17.97
N LEU A 111 -22.59 4.33 17.92
CA LEU A 111 -22.38 5.25 19.04
C LEU A 111 -23.49 6.31 19.20
N GLY A 112 -24.50 6.31 18.31
CA GLY A 112 -25.68 7.17 18.41
C GLY A 112 -25.65 8.43 17.56
N PHE A 113 -24.72 8.54 16.60
CA PHE A 113 -24.75 9.59 15.57
C PHE A 113 -25.62 9.13 14.39
N PRO A 114 -26.88 9.60 14.27
CA PRO A 114 -27.82 9.06 13.29
C PRO A 114 -27.44 9.36 11.84
N GLU A 115 -26.65 10.41 11.63
CA GLU A 115 -26.16 10.86 10.34
C GLU A 115 -24.70 11.29 10.47
N VAL A 116 -23.88 10.81 9.53
CA VAL A 116 -22.43 11.04 9.47
C VAL A 116 -22.11 11.47 8.04
N ILE A 117 -21.33 12.54 7.90
CA ILE A 117 -20.87 13.07 6.62
C ILE A 117 -19.35 13.16 6.66
N PHE A 118 -18.70 12.52 5.69
CA PHE A 118 -17.25 12.64 5.48
C PHE A 118 -16.97 13.80 4.51
N GLU A 119 -16.02 14.66 4.87
CA GLU A 119 -15.59 15.85 4.11
C GLU A 119 -14.14 15.75 3.64
#